data_AF-A0A6I5H7Y5-F1
#
_entry.id   AF-A0A6I5H7Y5-F1
#
_cell.length_a   1.000
_cell.length_b   1.000
_cell.length_c   1.000
_cell.angle_alpha   90.00
_cell.angle_beta   90.00
_cell.angle_gamma   90.00
#
_symmetry.space_group_name_H-M   'P 1'
#
loop_
_entity.id
_entity.type
_entity.pdbx_description
1 polymer ?
#
loop_
_entity_poly.entity_id
_entity_poly.type
_entity_poly.pdbx_seq_one_letter_code
_entity_poly.pdbx_strand_id
1 'polypeptide(L)'
;FFTDFVTGKGTLDQDDWAWDEFLAFLRLAKTPPANILLSSYWTMGAVRHGDYIAKVRFTPDPAAAAAVVRRDIDPTSAAEVFRPALQAELQERPYAFDIQVQLCTDLERMPVEDLTVEWPEKLSPSVTVARLRLPQQDISSPENLAKMDALSFTPWRVTAEHAPLGNIMRARKEVYRHSSIARHKLNEQPRTEPRSADEVLGPAR
;
A
#
# COMPACT_ATOMS: atom_id res chain seq x y z
N PHE A 1 15.57 13.25 -25.73
CA PHE A 1 14.57 12.83 -24.72
C PHE A 1 15.05 11.64 -23.89
N PHE A 2 15.23 10.45 -24.48
CA PHE A 2 15.62 9.24 -23.71
C PHE A 2 16.97 9.37 -23.01
N THR A 3 18.00 9.81 -23.75
CA THR A 3 19.32 10.11 -23.18
C THR A 3 19.21 11.18 -22.10
N ASP A 4 18.39 12.21 -22.30
CA ASP A 4 18.21 13.29 -21.32
C ASP A 4 17.51 12.84 -20.04
N PHE A 5 16.60 11.86 -20.10
CA PHE A 5 15.97 11.32 -18.88
C PHE A 5 16.99 10.53 -18.05
N VAL A 6 17.75 9.65 -18.69
CA VAL A 6 18.72 8.74 -18.05
C VAL A 6 19.95 9.49 -17.52
N THR A 7 20.32 10.61 -18.15
CA THR A 7 21.49 11.42 -17.77
C THR A 7 21.14 12.71 -17.03
N GLY A 8 19.88 12.89 -16.59
CA GLY A 8 19.47 14.15 -15.95
C GLY A 8 19.74 15.39 -16.83
N LYS A 9 19.43 15.31 -18.13
CA LYS A 9 19.70 16.29 -19.18
C LYS A 9 21.20 16.49 -19.45
N GLY A 10 21.97 15.41 -19.43
CA GLY A 10 23.42 15.41 -19.68
C GLY A 10 24.26 15.88 -18.49
N THR A 11 23.69 15.91 -17.28
CA THR A 11 24.39 16.33 -16.05
C THR A 11 24.91 15.15 -15.22
N LEU A 12 24.43 13.94 -15.52
CA LEU A 12 24.83 12.69 -14.87
C LEU A 12 25.41 11.74 -15.92
N ASP A 13 26.37 10.93 -15.49
CA ASP A 13 26.91 9.85 -16.31
C ASP A 13 25.81 8.83 -16.64
N GLN A 14 25.96 8.15 -17.78
CA GLN A 14 25.01 7.12 -18.20
C GLN A 14 25.26 5.85 -17.38
N ASP A 15 24.59 5.75 -16.23
CA ASP A 15 24.66 4.59 -15.37
C ASP A 15 23.58 3.54 -15.69
N ASP A 16 23.88 2.27 -15.45
CA ASP A 16 22.97 1.14 -15.70
C ASP A 16 21.66 1.22 -14.89
N TRP A 17 21.68 1.79 -13.67
CA TRP A 17 20.50 1.87 -12.79
C TRP A 17 19.39 2.78 -13.35
N ALA A 18 19.74 3.82 -14.11
CA ALA A 18 18.77 4.78 -14.62
C ALA A 18 17.88 4.17 -15.74
N TRP A 19 18.35 3.09 -16.37
CA TRP A 19 17.54 2.30 -17.30
C TRP A 19 16.48 1.46 -16.59
N ASP A 20 16.80 0.86 -15.44
CA ASP A 20 15.83 0.11 -14.65
C ASP A 20 14.69 1.01 -14.17
N GLU A 21 15.02 2.21 -13.67
CA GLU A 21 14.04 3.22 -13.27
C GLU A 21 13.18 3.70 -14.45
N PHE A 22 13.81 3.92 -15.62
CA PHE A 22 13.09 4.29 -16.83
C PHE A 22 12.12 3.17 -17.28
N LEU A 23 12.56 1.91 -17.25
CA LEU A 23 11.71 0.76 -17.59
C LEU A 23 10.57 0.60 -16.58
N ALA A 24 10.82 0.82 -15.29
CA ALA A 24 9.80 0.84 -14.25
C ALA A 24 8.76 1.95 -14.53
N PHE A 25 9.22 3.16 -14.88
CA PHE A 25 8.35 4.25 -15.31
C PHE A 25 7.50 3.87 -16.52
N LEU A 26 8.09 3.26 -17.56
CA LEU A 26 7.34 2.83 -18.75
C LEU A 26 6.29 1.76 -18.41
N ARG A 27 6.57 0.85 -17.48
CA ARG A 27 5.57 -0.13 -17.00
C ARG A 27 4.42 0.57 -16.29
N LEU A 28 4.72 1.52 -15.39
CA LEU A 28 3.70 2.30 -14.69
C LEU A 28 2.85 3.11 -15.67
N ALA A 29 3.48 3.81 -16.62
CA ALA A 29 2.79 4.63 -17.62
C ALA A 29 1.86 3.84 -18.55
N LYS A 30 2.13 2.54 -18.73
CA LYS A 30 1.28 1.62 -19.51
C LYS A 30 0.22 0.92 -18.68
N THR A 31 0.25 1.05 -17.35
CA THR A 31 -0.74 0.43 -16.47
C THR A 31 -1.99 1.31 -16.48
N PRO A 32 -3.14 0.81 -16.96
CA PRO A 32 -4.35 1.62 -17.00
C PRO A 32 -4.80 1.94 -15.56
N PRO A 33 -5.18 3.19 -15.27
CA PRO A 33 -5.78 3.52 -13.99
C PRO A 33 -7.10 2.74 -13.83
N ALA A 34 -7.19 1.99 -12.75
CA ALA A 34 -8.37 1.19 -12.42
C ALA A 34 -8.87 1.57 -11.04
N ASN A 35 -10.09 1.15 -10.74
CA ASN A 35 -10.63 1.28 -9.39
C ASN A 35 -9.67 0.65 -8.38
N ILE A 36 -9.45 1.33 -7.26
CA ILE A 36 -8.55 0.86 -6.21
C ILE A 36 -9.00 -0.48 -5.60
N LEU A 37 -10.29 -0.84 -5.71
CA LEU A 37 -10.80 -2.16 -5.34
C LEU A 37 -10.29 -3.32 -6.23
N LEU A 38 -9.68 -2.99 -7.39
CA LEU A 38 -9.06 -3.94 -8.30
C LEU A 38 -7.54 -4.01 -8.16
N SER A 39 -6.94 -3.13 -7.35
CA SER A 39 -5.49 -3.09 -7.14
C SER A 39 -5.06 -4.12 -6.11
N SER A 40 -3.91 -4.73 -6.34
CA SER A 40 -3.21 -5.47 -5.30
C SER A 40 -2.27 -4.53 -4.54
N TYR A 41 -2.00 -4.85 -3.27
CA TYR A 41 -1.15 -4.06 -2.38
C TYR A 41 -0.10 -4.96 -1.74
N TRP A 42 1.10 -4.44 -1.52
CA TRP A 42 2.22 -5.21 -0.98
C TRP A 42 2.88 -4.47 0.18
N THR A 43 3.44 -5.22 1.13
CA THR A 43 4.34 -4.64 2.15
C THR A 43 5.62 -4.08 1.53
N MET A 44 5.97 -4.52 0.32
CA MET A 44 7.22 -4.30 -0.42
C MET A 44 8.45 -4.83 0.31
N GLY A 45 8.70 -4.32 1.52
CA GLY A 45 9.70 -4.83 2.44
C GLY A 45 9.29 -6.16 3.08
N ALA A 46 10.31 -6.93 3.45
CA ALA A 46 10.14 -8.15 4.20
C ALA A 46 9.82 -7.88 5.68
N VAL A 47 9.12 -8.80 6.31
CA VAL A 47 8.74 -8.78 7.73
C VAL A 47 9.12 -10.11 8.37
N ARG A 48 9.30 -10.11 9.69
CA ARG A 48 9.28 -11.36 10.47
C ARG A 48 7.90 -12.00 10.39
N HIS A 49 7.88 -13.32 10.51
CA HIS A 49 6.67 -14.10 10.67
C HIS A 49 6.98 -15.28 11.59
N GLY A 50 7.02 -14.99 12.90
CA GLY A 50 7.57 -15.92 13.90
C GLY A 50 9.04 -16.19 13.63
N ASP A 51 9.37 -17.46 13.37
CA ASP A 51 10.72 -17.91 13.03
C ASP A 51 11.10 -17.62 11.56
N TYR A 52 10.12 -17.28 10.72
CA TYR A 52 10.30 -17.09 9.29
C TYR A 52 10.45 -15.62 8.88
N ILE A 53 10.80 -15.41 7.61
CA ILE A 53 10.80 -14.11 6.93
C ILE A 53 9.75 -14.19 5.82
N ALA A 54 8.99 -13.13 5.61
CA ALA A 54 7.96 -13.12 4.58
C ALA A 54 7.77 -11.75 3.93
N LYS A 55 7.17 -11.75 2.74
CA LYS A 55 6.45 -10.60 2.18
C LYS A 55 4.94 -10.88 2.28
N VAL A 56 4.16 -9.84 2.50
CA VAL A 56 2.69 -9.94 2.59
C VAL A 56 2.07 -9.11 1.47
N ARG A 57 1.02 -9.65 0.85
CA ARG A 57 0.22 -8.93 -0.15
C ARG A 57 -1.27 -9.05 0.12
N PHE A 58 -2.02 -8.08 -0.35
CA PHE A 58 -3.47 -8.02 -0.33
C PHE A 58 -3.94 -8.01 -1.78
N THR A 59 -4.66 -9.03 -2.18
CA THR A 59 -5.19 -9.16 -3.54
C THR A 59 -6.71 -9.13 -3.49
N PRO A 60 -7.40 -8.43 -4.40
CA PRO A 60 -8.86 -8.47 -4.46
C PRO A 60 -9.35 -9.92 -4.51
N ASP A 61 -10.33 -10.29 -3.68
CA ASP A 61 -11.00 -11.57 -3.81
C ASP A 61 -11.62 -11.67 -5.22
N PRO A 62 -11.50 -12.80 -5.94
CA PRO A 62 -11.95 -12.89 -7.32
C PRO A 62 -13.45 -12.58 -7.52
N ALA A 63 -14.31 -12.97 -6.57
CA ALA A 63 -15.74 -12.68 -6.65
C ALA A 63 -16.02 -11.19 -6.36
N ALA A 64 -15.33 -10.61 -5.36
CA ALA A 64 -15.43 -9.18 -5.07
C ALA A 64 -14.91 -8.32 -6.26
N ALA A 65 -13.79 -8.73 -6.88
CA ALA A 65 -13.22 -8.05 -8.03
C ALA A 65 -14.14 -8.13 -9.27
N ALA A 66 -14.82 -9.25 -9.47
CA ALA A 66 -15.82 -9.41 -10.54
C ALA A 66 -17.06 -8.52 -10.30
N ALA A 67 -17.39 -8.22 -9.05
CA ALA A 67 -18.52 -7.39 -8.68
C ALA A 67 -18.29 -5.87 -8.84
N VAL A 68 -17.05 -5.43 -9.08
CA VAL A 68 -16.71 -4.01 -9.29
C VAL A 68 -17.33 -3.51 -10.60
N VAL A 69 -18.21 -2.50 -10.49
CA VAL A 69 -18.91 -1.91 -11.64
C VAL A 69 -18.09 -0.79 -12.27
N ARG A 70 -17.62 0.16 -11.45
CA ARG A 70 -16.80 1.31 -11.89
C ARG A 70 -15.34 0.92 -12.02
N ARG A 71 -15.03 0.05 -12.99
CA ARG A 71 -13.70 -0.57 -13.15
C ARG A 71 -12.65 0.41 -13.66
N ASP A 72 -12.99 1.15 -14.70
CA ASP A 72 -12.08 2.07 -15.38
C ASP A 72 -12.10 3.44 -14.72
N ILE A 73 -10.92 4.05 -14.57
CA ILE A 73 -10.76 5.39 -14.02
C ILE A 73 -10.10 6.27 -15.08
N ASP A 74 -10.76 7.37 -15.46
CA ASP A 74 -10.14 8.41 -16.26
C ASP A 74 -9.50 9.45 -15.32
N PRO A 75 -8.17 9.51 -15.19
CA PRO A 75 -7.51 10.46 -14.30
C PRO A 75 -7.63 11.92 -14.77
N THR A 76 -8.10 12.15 -16.00
CA THR A 76 -8.27 13.49 -16.58
C THR A 76 -9.69 14.04 -16.41
N SER A 77 -10.64 13.21 -15.97
CA SER A 77 -12.05 13.59 -15.94
C SER A 77 -12.41 14.55 -14.80
N ALA A 78 -11.65 14.56 -13.71
CA ALA A 78 -11.91 15.40 -12.54
C ALA A 78 -10.66 15.57 -11.66
N ALA A 79 -10.70 16.52 -10.72
CA ALA A 79 -9.64 16.73 -9.74
C ALA A 79 -9.46 15.54 -8.76
N GLU A 80 -10.56 14.87 -8.41
CA GLU A 80 -10.55 13.65 -7.61
C GLU A 80 -11.37 12.56 -8.31
N VAL A 81 -10.74 11.44 -8.66
CA VAL A 81 -11.38 10.37 -9.44
C VAL A 81 -11.50 9.05 -8.66
N PHE A 82 -10.53 8.75 -7.78
CA PHE A 82 -10.52 7.49 -7.05
C PHE A 82 -11.47 7.48 -5.85
N ARG A 83 -11.56 8.58 -5.10
CA ARG A 83 -12.42 8.66 -3.91
C ARG A 83 -13.91 8.54 -4.27
N PRO A 84 -14.45 9.30 -5.25
CA PRO A 84 -15.85 9.13 -5.65
C PRO A 84 -16.16 7.74 -6.17
N ALA A 85 -15.24 7.12 -6.92
CA ALA A 85 -15.40 5.75 -7.40
C ALA A 85 -15.46 4.74 -6.24
N LEU A 86 -14.57 4.84 -5.25
CA LEU A 86 -14.61 3.98 -4.05
C LEU A 86 -15.89 4.19 -3.25
N GLN A 87 -16.30 5.44 -3.02
CA GLN A 87 -17.54 5.77 -2.29
C GLN A 87 -18.75 5.12 -2.94
N ALA A 88 -18.89 5.27 -4.26
CA ALA A 88 -20.02 4.74 -5.00
C ALA A 88 -20.04 3.20 -5.06
N GLU A 89 -18.89 2.53 -4.99
CA GLU A 89 -18.83 1.06 -4.89
C GLU A 89 -19.20 0.59 -3.47
N LEU A 90 -18.61 1.18 -2.42
CA LEU A 90 -18.83 0.77 -1.03
C LEU A 90 -20.25 1.07 -0.53
N GLN A 91 -20.93 2.08 -1.07
CA GLN A 91 -22.33 2.36 -0.75
C GLN A 91 -23.29 1.27 -1.27
N GLU A 92 -22.91 0.54 -2.32
CA GLU A 92 -23.78 -0.44 -2.97
C GLU A 92 -23.56 -1.87 -2.49
N ARG A 93 -22.31 -2.25 -2.17
CA ARG A 93 -21.98 -3.65 -1.87
C ARG A 93 -20.70 -3.82 -1.04
N PRO A 94 -20.55 -4.96 -0.34
CA PRO A 94 -19.31 -5.29 0.35
C PRO A 94 -18.23 -5.80 -0.61
N TYR A 95 -16.97 -5.67 -0.21
CA TYR A 95 -15.81 -6.19 -0.93
C TYR A 95 -14.91 -7.01 0.00
N ALA A 96 -14.01 -7.78 -0.57
CA ALA A 96 -13.03 -8.54 0.18
C ALA A 96 -11.68 -8.58 -0.53
N PHE A 97 -10.62 -8.72 0.28
CA PHE A 97 -9.26 -8.94 -0.16
C PHE A 97 -8.70 -10.19 0.51
N ASP A 98 -8.04 -11.03 -0.25
CA ASP A 98 -7.24 -12.13 0.26
C ASP A 98 -5.90 -11.59 0.76
N ILE A 99 -5.56 -11.91 2.00
CA ILE A 99 -4.27 -11.61 2.61
C ILE A 99 -3.38 -12.82 2.36
N GLN A 100 -2.31 -12.61 1.60
CA GLN A 100 -1.40 -13.65 1.16
C GLN A 100 0.00 -13.43 1.70
N VAL A 101 0.67 -14.54 2.03
CA VAL A 101 2.03 -14.55 2.57
C VAL A 101 2.92 -15.34 1.62
N GLN A 102 4.10 -14.80 1.34
CA GLN A 102 5.17 -15.47 0.60
C GLN A 102 6.39 -15.58 1.51
N LEU A 103 6.76 -16.80 1.90
CA LEU A 103 7.89 -17.05 2.81
C LEU A 103 9.22 -16.98 2.07
N CYS A 104 10.25 -16.42 2.69
CA CYS A 104 11.61 -16.42 2.15
C CYS A 104 12.25 -17.80 2.30
N THR A 105 12.66 -18.40 1.19
CA THR A 105 13.33 -19.71 1.16
C THR A 105 14.81 -19.62 0.76
N ASP A 106 15.24 -18.49 0.21
CA ASP A 106 16.58 -18.28 -0.34
C ASP A 106 16.94 -16.78 -0.22
N LEU A 107 17.86 -16.41 0.67
CA LEU A 107 18.21 -15.01 0.91
C LEU A 107 19.00 -14.35 -0.23
N GLU A 108 19.64 -15.13 -1.09
CA GLU A 108 20.36 -14.58 -2.25
C GLU A 108 19.37 -14.18 -3.34
N ARG A 109 18.35 -15.02 -3.58
CA ARG A 109 17.33 -14.79 -4.61
C ARG A 109 16.11 -14.03 -4.12
N MET A 110 15.92 -13.96 -2.81
CA MET A 110 14.81 -13.27 -2.14
C MET A 110 15.37 -12.31 -1.09
N PRO A 111 16.14 -11.29 -1.52
CA PRO A 111 16.85 -10.41 -0.60
C PRO A 111 15.89 -9.59 0.26
N VAL A 112 16.29 -9.37 1.52
CA VAL A 112 15.58 -8.53 2.49
C VAL A 112 15.92 -7.05 2.31
N GLU A 113 17.17 -6.75 1.99
CA GLU A 113 17.69 -5.37 1.91
C GLU A 113 17.41 -4.70 0.56
N ASP A 114 17.06 -5.48 -0.48
CA ASP A 114 16.71 -4.98 -1.80
C ASP A 114 15.21 -5.16 -2.07
N LEU A 115 14.47 -4.05 -2.07
CA LEU A 115 13.03 -4.02 -2.28
C LEU A 115 12.64 -3.96 -3.76
N THR A 116 13.60 -3.77 -4.67
CA THR A 116 13.36 -3.72 -6.12
C THR A 116 13.23 -5.13 -6.71
N VAL A 117 13.76 -6.13 -6.01
CA VAL A 117 13.73 -7.53 -6.43
C VAL A 117 12.38 -8.17 -6.10
N GLU A 118 11.67 -8.56 -7.16
CA GLU A 118 10.50 -9.43 -7.06
C GLU A 118 10.92 -10.85 -6.68
N TRP A 119 10.24 -11.41 -5.68
CA TRP A 119 10.52 -12.73 -5.16
C TRP A 119 9.88 -13.82 -6.04
N PRO A 120 10.67 -14.76 -6.63
CA PRO A 120 10.12 -15.70 -7.60
C PRO A 120 9.08 -16.66 -7.02
N GLU A 121 7.85 -16.67 -7.57
CA GLU A 121 6.78 -17.57 -7.10
C GLU A 121 7.12 -19.06 -7.26
N LYS A 122 8.04 -19.41 -8.18
CA LYS A 122 8.55 -20.79 -8.34
C LYS A 122 9.37 -21.27 -7.15
N LEU A 123 10.01 -20.36 -6.42
CA LEU A 123 10.75 -20.69 -5.20
C LEU A 123 9.83 -20.75 -3.98
N SER A 124 8.89 -19.81 -3.92
CA SER A 124 7.93 -19.70 -2.82
C SER A 124 6.63 -19.11 -3.35
N PRO A 125 5.55 -19.89 -3.43
CA PRO A 125 4.26 -19.38 -3.87
C PRO A 125 3.62 -18.50 -2.78
N SER A 126 2.76 -17.57 -3.21
CA SER A 126 1.92 -16.81 -2.27
C SER A 126 0.75 -17.66 -1.79
N VAL A 127 0.56 -17.75 -0.47
CA VAL A 127 -0.50 -18.54 0.16
C VAL A 127 -1.49 -17.61 0.87
N THR A 128 -2.79 -17.76 0.58
CA THR A 128 -3.84 -17.04 1.31
C THR A 128 -3.95 -17.56 2.74
N VAL A 129 -3.76 -16.67 3.71
CA VAL A 129 -3.81 -16.99 5.15
C VAL A 129 -4.98 -16.35 5.87
N ALA A 130 -5.54 -15.28 5.31
CA ALA A 130 -6.67 -14.56 5.89
C ALA A 130 -7.44 -13.80 4.81
N ARG A 131 -8.60 -13.25 5.19
CA ARG A 131 -9.43 -12.42 4.32
C ARG A 131 -9.84 -11.14 5.04
N LEU A 132 -9.53 -10.00 4.44
CA LEU A 132 -10.03 -8.70 4.86
C LEU A 132 -11.40 -8.49 4.21
N ARG A 133 -12.43 -8.19 5.02
CA ARG A 133 -13.78 -7.88 4.54
C ARG A 133 -14.06 -6.40 4.76
N LEU A 134 -14.52 -5.74 3.71
CA LEU A 134 -15.00 -4.37 3.74
C LEU A 134 -16.52 -4.43 3.63
N PRO A 135 -17.28 -4.15 4.71
CA PRO A 135 -18.73 -4.13 4.64
C PRO A 135 -19.19 -3.00 3.71
N GLN A 136 -20.42 -3.14 3.20
CA GLN A 136 -21.14 -2.04 2.58
C GLN A 136 -21.22 -0.90 3.60
N GLN A 137 -20.81 0.30 3.20
CA GLN A 137 -20.70 1.44 4.09
C GLN A 137 -20.72 2.75 3.31
N ASP A 138 -21.23 3.80 3.94
CA ASP A 138 -21.14 5.15 3.42
C ASP A 138 -19.92 5.86 4.01
N ILE A 139 -18.92 6.10 3.15
CA ILE A 139 -17.70 6.85 3.49
C ILE A 139 -17.70 8.27 2.91
N SER A 140 -18.86 8.78 2.46
CA SER A 140 -18.97 10.11 1.82
C SER A 140 -18.95 11.29 2.79
N SER A 141 -19.19 11.05 4.08
CA SER A 141 -19.24 12.12 5.09
C SER A 141 -17.93 12.93 5.12
N PRO A 142 -17.99 14.27 4.98
CA PRO A 142 -16.81 15.13 5.09
C PRO A 142 -16.09 14.98 6.44
N GLU A 143 -16.81 14.64 7.51
CA GLU A 143 -16.22 14.39 8.83
C GLU A 143 -15.20 13.25 8.82
N ASN A 144 -15.37 12.27 7.91
CA ASN A 144 -14.43 11.16 7.80
C ASN A 144 -13.03 11.66 7.42
N LEU A 145 -12.91 12.72 6.62
CA LEU A 145 -11.60 13.28 6.27
C LEU A 145 -10.90 13.88 7.49
N ALA A 146 -11.63 14.63 8.32
CA ALA A 146 -11.08 15.20 9.55
C ALA A 146 -10.69 14.10 10.56
N LYS A 147 -11.53 13.08 10.72
CA LYS A 147 -11.26 11.91 11.56
C LYS A 147 -10.03 11.14 11.06
N MET A 148 -9.94 10.90 9.75
CA MET A 148 -8.81 10.21 9.12
C MET A 148 -7.51 10.99 9.22
N ASP A 149 -7.55 12.32 9.10
CA ASP A 149 -6.37 13.18 9.25
C ASP A 149 -5.73 12.98 10.63
N ALA A 150 -6.52 12.89 11.70
CA ALA A 150 -5.96 12.62 13.03
C ALA A 150 -5.32 11.22 13.19
N LEU A 151 -5.59 10.26 12.31
CA LEU A 151 -5.02 8.91 12.41
C LEU A 151 -3.55 8.86 11.98
N SER A 152 -2.78 7.93 12.56
CA SER A 152 -1.38 7.70 12.18
C SER A 152 -1.13 6.21 11.94
N PHE A 153 -0.83 5.84 10.70
CA PHE A 153 -0.51 4.46 10.32
C PHE A 153 1.01 4.30 10.25
N THR A 154 1.54 3.20 10.80
CA THR A 154 2.98 2.87 10.72
C THR A 154 3.17 1.36 10.62
N PRO A 155 4.12 0.86 9.80
CA PRO A 155 4.40 -0.57 9.72
C PRO A 155 5.04 -1.13 11.00
N TRP A 156 5.43 -0.26 11.95
CA TRP A 156 6.05 -0.65 13.21
C TRP A 156 5.06 -0.86 14.36
N ARG A 157 3.75 -0.72 14.11
CA ARG A 157 2.70 -1.07 15.06
C ARG A 157 2.42 -2.57 15.01
N VAL A 158 3.41 -3.37 15.41
CA VAL A 158 3.40 -4.83 15.31
C VAL A 158 4.13 -5.47 16.50
N THR A 159 3.96 -6.78 16.69
CA THR A 159 4.75 -7.56 17.65
C THR A 159 6.17 -7.80 17.12
N ALA A 160 7.09 -8.24 17.99
CA ALA A 160 8.44 -8.61 17.58
C ALA A 160 8.46 -9.74 16.53
N GLU A 161 7.51 -10.68 16.64
CA GLU A 161 7.33 -11.79 15.69
C GLU A 161 6.88 -11.34 14.30
N HIS A 162 6.40 -10.11 14.14
CA HIS A 162 5.98 -9.51 12.88
C HIS A 162 6.77 -8.25 12.51
N ALA A 163 7.91 -8.03 13.17
CA ALA A 163 8.70 -6.83 13.00
C ALA A 163 9.16 -6.65 11.54
N PRO A 164 9.08 -5.44 10.97
CA PRO A 164 9.67 -5.15 9.67
C PRO A 164 11.18 -5.36 9.63
N LEU A 165 11.69 -5.79 8.47
CA LEU A 165 13.10 -6.08 8.25
C LEU A 165 13.69 -5.19 7.15
N GLY A 166 15.00 -5.03 7.18
CA GLY A 166 15.74 -4.24 6.21
C GLY A 166 15.93 -2.78 6.61
N ASN A 167 16.93 -2.14 6.00
CA ASN A 167 17.30 -0.75 6.24
C ASN A 167 16.17 0.23 5.94
N ILE A 168 15.49 0.06 4.79
CA ILE A 168 14.36 0.92 4.42
C ILE A 168 13.23 0.83 5.44
N MET A 169 12.87 -0.37 5.89
CA MET A 169 11.83 -0.51 6.90
C MET A 169 12.27 0.09 8.24
N ARG A 170 13.53 -0.09 8.67
CA ARG A 170 14.07 0.56 9.88
C ARG A 170 13.99 2.08 9.78
N ALA A 171 14.35 2.67 8.64
CA ALA A 171 14.23 4.09 8.40
C ALA A 171 12.77 4.58 8.50
N ARG A 172 11.82 3.82 7.94
CA ARG A 172 10.37 4.13 8.04
C ARG A 172 9.88 4.24 9.49
N LYS A 173 10.51 3.56 10.46
CA LYS A 173 10.13 3.70 11.88
C LYS A 173 10.19 5.15 12.32
N GLU A 174 11.33 5.78 12.06
CA GLU A 174 11.61 7.13 12.55
C GLU A 174 10.93 8.17 11.67
N VAL A 175 10.96 7.99 10.34
CA VAL A 175 10.30 8.90 9.40
C VAL A 175 8.80 9.02 9.69
N TYR A 176 8.09 7.91 9.89
CA TYR A 176 6.66 7.95 10.22
C TYR A 176 6.40 8.55 11.60
N ARG A 177 7.27 8.28 12.59
CA ARG A 177 7.13 8.86 13.93
C ARG A 177 7.27 10.38 13.90
N HIS A 178 8.34 10.89 13.28
CA HIS A 178 8.58 12.32 13.14
C HIS A 178 7.50 13.01 12.30
N SER A 179 7.07 12.40 11.19
CA SER A 179 5.98 12.91 10.37
C SER A 179 4.68 13.03 11.16
N SER A 180 4.29 11.99 11.90
CA SER A 180 3.11 12.01 12.77
C SER A 180 3.20 13.11 13.84
N ILE A 181 4.33 13.24 14.55
CA ILE A 181 4.52 14.31 15.55
C ILE A 181 4.39 15.70 14.93
N ALA A 182 5.05 15.93 13.79
CA ALA A 182 5.04 17.23 13.13
C ALA A 182 3.63 17.58 12.62
N ARG A 183 2.96 16.65 11.94
CA ARG A 183 1.61 16.87 11.39
C ARG A 183 0.60 17.16 12.49
N HIS A 184 0.62 16.39 13.58
CA HIS A 184 -0.25 16.62 14.74
C HIS A 184 -0.02 18.00 15.38
N LYS A 185 1.25 18.40 15.53
CA LYS A 185 1.59 19.74 16.06
C LYS A 185 1.10 20.86 15.14
N LEU A 186 1.31 20.74 13.83
CA LEU A 186 0.92 21.77 12.85
C LEU A 186 -0.60 21.90 12.70
N ASN A 187 -1.32 20.78 12.80
CA ASN A 187 -2.77 20.74 12.69
C ASN A 187 -3.49 20.98 14.03
N GLU A 188 -2.74 21.23 15.12
CA GLU A 188 -3.28 21.38 16.48
C GLU A 188 -4.14 20.19 16.93
N GLN A 189 -3.77 18.98 16.48
CA GLN A 189 -4.49 17.74 16.76
C GLN A 189 -3.77 16.91 17.84
N PRO A 190 -4.52 16.29 18.77
CA PRO A 190 -3.92 15.40 19.75
C PRO A 190 -3.42 14.11 19.08
N ARG A 191 -2.12 13.84 19.23
CA ARG A 191 -1.55 12.57 18.79
C ARG A 191 -1.91 11.45 19.77
N THR A 192 -3.05 10.82 19.53
CA THR A 192 -3.56 9.70 20.32
C THR A 192 -3.84 8.50 19.44
N GLU A 193 -3.70 7.32 20.03
CA GLU A 193 -4.00 6.08 19.34
C GLU A 193 -5.41 5.63 19.72
N PRO A 194 -6.30 5.39 18.73
CA PRO A 194 -7.61 4.85 19.02
C PRO A 194 -7.52 3.40 19.51
N ARG A 195 -8.39 3.04 20.45
CA ARG A 195 -8.52 1.68 21.00
C ARG A 195 -9.52 0.85 20.21
N SER A 196 -10.43 1.50 19.48
CA SER A 196 -11.41 0.86 18.60
C SER A 196 -11.75 1.76 17.41
N ALA A 197 -12.39 1.18 16.39
CA ALA A 197 -12.95 1.96 15.29
C ALA A 197 -14.04 2.93 15.78
N ASP A 198 -14.85 2.52 16.77
CA ASP A 198 -15.95 3.32 17.32
C ASP A 198 -15.48 4.63 17.97
N GLU A 199 -14.27 4.66 18.56
CA GLU A 199 -13.70 5.89 19.11
C GLU A 199 -13.44 6.96 18.04
N VAL A 200 -13.24 6.55 16.79
CA VAL A 200 -12.91 7.45 15.68
C VAL A 200 -14.13 7.73 14.83
N LEU A 201 -14.85 6.67 14.44
CA LEU A 201 -15.93 6.72 13.47
C LEU A 201 -17.32 6.83 14.11
N GLY A 202 -17.42 6.59 15.42
CA GLY A 202 -18.69 6.33 16.10
C GLY A 202 -19.13 4.87 15.93
N PRO A 203 -20.16 4.43 16.68
CA PRO A 203 -20.64 3.05 16.60
C PRO A 203 -21.12 2.71 15.18
N ALA A 204 -20.81 1.49 14.73
CA ALA A 204 -21.37 0.94 13.49
C ALA A 204 -22.91 1.02 13.53
N ARG A 205 -23.50 1.68 12.52
CA ARG A 205 -24.96 1.76 12.34
C ARG A 205 -25.49 0.54 11.59
#